data_AF-A0A6A4EJ85-F1
#
_entry.id   AF-A0A6A4EJ85-F1
#
_cell.length_a   1.000
_cell.length_b   1.000
_cell.length_c   1.000
_cell.angle_alpha   90.00
_cell.angle_beta   90.00
_cell.angle_gamma   90.00
#
_symmetry.space_group_name_H-M   'P 1'
#
loop_
_entity.id
_entity.type
_entity.pdbx_description
1 polymer ?
#
loop_
_entity_poly.entity_id
_entity_poly.type
_entity_poly.pdbx_seq_one_letter_code
_entity_poly.pdbx_strand_id
1 'polypeptide(L)'
;MLRHKSQQATKLVVVLLHQHWQRQKAELLVLPVALAAVLLMVLVVVFLLVLLVVPAVARVVVVLLVQGVLLVLLHQHGHGQKAELATELLVRLLVLLLALLVAPVVAPVLVLLLVLLHQHGRGQKAELATELLVAPEVVVLLVLLHQQ
;
A
#
# COMPACT_ATOMS: atom_id res chain seq x y z
N MET A 1 41.63 -33.13 44.14
CA MET A 1 40.29 -32.49 44.02
C MET A 1 40.32 -31.11 43.35
N LEU A 2 41.36 -30.28 43.56
CA LEU A 2 41.44 -28.90 43.00
C LEU A 2 41.59 -28.82 41.46
N ARG A 3 42.29 -29.77 40.80
CA ARG A 3 42.46 -29.79 39.33
C ARG A 3 41.15 -30.00 38.54
N HIS A 4 40.19 -30.72 39.11
CA HIS A 4 38.93 -31.01 38.42
C HIS A 4 38.03 -29.78 38.32
N LYS A 5 38.07 -28.89 39.32
CA LYS A 5 37.32 -27.62 39.33
C LYS A 5 37.89 -26.61 38.32
N SER A 6 39.21 -26.52 38.14
CA SER A 6 39.79 -25.58 37.18
C SER A 6 39.47 -25.97 35.74
N GLN A 7 39.49 -27.26 35.39
CA GLN A 7 39.08 -27.71 34.06
C GLN A 7 37.59 -27.47 33.76
N GLN A 8 36.72 -27.60 34.77
CA GLN A 8 35.30 -27.25 34.63
C GLN A 8 35.09 -25.76 34.41
N ALA A 9 35.83 -24.91 35.13
CA ALA A 9 35.79 -23.47 34.94
C ALA A 9 36.24 -23.07 33.52
N THR A 10 37.30 -23.68 32.98
CA THR A 10 37.76 -23.39 31.61
C THR A 10 36.72 -23.81 30.56
N LYS A 11 36.06 -24.96 30.73
CA LYS A 11 34.99 -25.38 29.81
C LYS A 11 33.81 -24.41 29.81
N LEU A 12 33.39 -23.95 30.99
CA LEU A 12 32.31 -22.97 31.10
C LEU A 12 32.68 -21.63 30.47
N VAL A 13 33.92 -21.16 30.65
CA VAL A 13 34.42 -19.94 30.01
C VAL A 13 34.43 -20.08 28.48
N VAL A 14 34.89 -21.22 27.94
CA VAL A 14 34.89 -21.47 26.50
C VAL A 14 33.48 -21.49 25.93
N VAL A 15 32.52 -22.11 26.62
CA VAL A 15 31.11 -22.13 26.19
C VAL A 15 30.50 -20.74 26.24
N LEU A 16 30.71 -19.98 27.32
CA LEU A 16 30.24 -18.60 27.44
C LEU A 16 30.83 -17.70 26.35
N LEU A 17 32.12 -17.83 26.07
CA LEU A 17 32.80 -17.06 25.04
C LEU A 17 32.25 -17.41 23.65
N HIS A 18 32.03 -18.70 23.37
CA HIS A 18 31.44 -19.14 22.12
C HIS A 18 30.00 -18.63 21.96
N GLN A 19 29.20 -18.67 23.03
CA GLN A 19 27.82 -18.21 22.99
C GLN A 19 27.73 -16.69 22.78
N HIS A 20 28.59 -15.92 23.44
CA HIS A 20 28.66 -14.47 23.28
C HIS A 20 29.14 -14.08 21.87
N TRP A 21 30.10 -14.83 21.32
CA TRP A 21 30.58 -14.65 19.95
C TRP A 21 29.49 -14.93 18.91
N GLN A 22 28.74 -16.03 19.08
CA GLN A 22 27.61 -16.36 18.19
C GLN A 22 26.51 -15.29 18.24
N ARG A 23 26.24 -14.74 19.42
CA ARG A 23 25.23 -13.69 19.60
C ARG A 23 25.61 -12.39 18.92
N GLN A 24 26.88 -11.95 19.04
CA GLN A 24 27.39 -10.80 18.29
C GLN A 24 27.37 -11.03 16.78
N LYS A 25 27.68 -12.25 16.32
CA LYS A 25 27.67 -12.57 14.89
C LYS A 25 26.25 -12.50 14.30
N ALA A 26 25.23 -12.88 15.07
CA ALA A 26 23.84 -12.77 14.65
C ALA A 26 23.40 -11.31 14.50
N GLU A 27 23.69 -10.45 15.48
CA GLU A 27 23.34 -9.03 15.41
C GLU A 27 24.06 -8.29 14.27
N LEU A 28 25.32 -8.65 14.02
CA LEU A 28 26.11 -8.08 12.92
C LEU A 28 25.53 -8.44 11.53
N LEU A 29 24.83 -9.57 11.41
CA LEU A 29 24.16 -10.00 10.18
C LEU A 29 22.75 -9.43 10.06
N VAL A 30 22.07 -9.17 11.18
CA VAL A 30 20.74 -8.54 11.18
C VAL A 30 20.80 -7.10 10.66
N LEU A 31 21.85 -6.35 11.00
CA LEU A 31 22.01 -4.96 10.55
C LEU A 31 22.05 -4.80 9.02
N PRO A 32 22.89 -5.53 8.26
CA PRO A 32 22.89 -5.46 6.79
C PRO A 32 21.62 -6.05 6.17
N VAL A 33 21.00 -7.06 6.79
CA VAL A 33 19.73 -7.62 6.30
C VAL A 33 18.59 -6.62 6.45
N ALA A 34 18.51 -5.92 7.59
CA ALA A 34 17.54 -4.85 7.81
C ALA A 34 17.75 -3.70 6.84
N LEU A 35 19.01 -3.28 6.62
CA LEU A 35 19.35 -2.24 5.64
C LEU A 35 18.95 -2.66 4.21
N ALA A 36 19.22 -3.90 3.83
CA ALA A 36 18.84 -4.44 2.52
C ALA A 36 17.31 -4.50 2.36
N ALA A 37 16.58 -4.89 3.40
CA ALA A 37 15.11 -4.89 3.38
C ALA A 37 14.53 -3.48 3.25
N VAL A 38 15.09 -2.50 3.96
CA VAL A 38 14.70 -1.08 3.83
C VAL A 38 15.02 -0.57 2.43
N LEU A 39 16.21 -0.85 1.91
CA LEU A 39 16.61 -0.45 0.56
C LEU A 39 15.69 -1.07 -0.50
N LEU A 40 15.35 -2.35 -0.36
CA LEU A 40 14.40 -3.04 -1.23
C LEU A 40 13.02 -2.39 -1.16
N MET A 41 12.54 -2.07 0.05
CA MET A 41 11.25 -1.40 0.24
C MET A 41 11.23 -0.02 -0.43
N VAL A 42 12.29 0.78 -0.24
CA VAL A 42 12.45 2.08 -0.91
C VAL A 42 12.45 1.90 -2.43
N LEU A 43 13.22 0.93 -2.95
CA LEU A 43 13.28 0.65 -4.37
C LEU A 43 11.90 0.27 -4.93
N VAL A 44 11.15 -0.58 -4.23
CA VAL A 44 9.79 -0.98 -4.63
C VAL A 44 8.85 0.22 -4.64
N VAL A 45 8.89 1.07 -3.61
CA VAL A 45 8.06 2.29 -3.55
C VAL A 45 8.39 3.25 -4.68
N VAL A 46 9.69 3.50 -4.92
CA VAL A 46 10.13 4.36 -6.02
C VAL A 46 9.72 3.76 -7.36
N PHE A 47 9.88 2.45 -7.54
CA PHE A 47 9.47 1.77 -8.77
C PHE A 47 7.97 1.86 -9.01
N LEU A 48 7.15 1.62 -7.99
CA LEU A 48 5.69 1.80 -8.05
C LEU A 48 5.32 3.24 -8.40
N LEU A 49 6.00 4.22 -7.81
CA LEU A 49 5.78 5.63 -8.09
C LEU A 49 6.13 5.97 -9.53
N VAL A 50 7.29 5.53 -10.03
CA VAL A 50 7.68 5.72 -11.43
C VAL A 50 6.70 5.03 -12.39
N LEU A 51 6.32 3.79 -12.08
CA LEU A 51 5.37 3.01 -12.88
C LEU A 51 3.99 3.68 -12.95
N LEU A 52 3.59 4.41 -11.91
CA LEU A 52 2.34 5.16 -11.89
C LEU A 52 2.47 6.53 -12.58
N VAL A 53 3.55 7.26 -12.29
CA VAL A 53 3.77 8.65 -12.73
C VAL A 53 4.11 8.71 -14.21
N VAL A 54 4.97 7.84 -14.72
CA VAL A 54 5.38 7.85 -16.13
C VAL A 54 4.20 7.73 -17.09
N PRO A 55 3.30 6.73 -16.98
CA PRO A 55 2.14 6.65 -17.85
C PRO A 55 1.16 7.80 -17.62
N ALA A 56 1.04 8.33 -16.39
CA ALA A 56 0.21 9.50 -16.12
C ALA A 56 0.74 10.75 -16.85
N VAL A 57 2.05 10.99 -16.80
CA VAL A 57 2.70 12.13 -17.48
C VAL A 57 2.61 11.96 -18.99
N ALA A 58 2.91 10.78 -19.53
CA ALA A 58 2.80 10.51 -20.97
C ALA A 58 1.38 10.79 -21.48
N ARG A 59 0.38 10.35 -20.73
CA ARG A 59 -1.05 10.63 -20.99
C ARG A 59 -1.36 12.12 -21.02
N VAL A 60 -0.92 12.88 -20.01
CA VAL A 60 -1.13 14.34 -19.96
C VAL A 60 -0.47 15.03 -21.15
N VAL A 61 0.77 14.67 -21.48
CA VAL A 61 1.48 15.23 -22.64
C VAL A 61 0.73 14.95 -23.94
N VAL A 62 0.26 13.71 -24.15
CA VAL A 62 -0.54 13.37 -25.34
C VAL A 62 -1.83 14.18 -25.40
N VAL A 63 -2.56 14.33 -24.29
CA VAL A 63 -3.79 15.13 -24.25
C VAL A 63 -3.49 16.59 -24.59
N LEU A 64 -2.45 17.18 -24.00
CA LEU A 64 -2.05 18.56 -24.28
C LEU A 64 -1.66 18.75 -25.74
N LEU A 65 -0.91 17.81 -26.32
CA LEU A 65 -0.54 17.85 -27.73
C LEU A 65 -1.76 17.75 -28.64
N VAL A 66 -2.63 16.76 -28.41
CA VAL A 66 -3.86 16.57 -29.20
C VAL A 66 -4.75 17.81 -29.08
N GLN A 67 -4.90 18.36 -27.88
CA GLN A 67 -5.72 19.54 -27.64
C GLN A 67 -5.12 20.79 -28.30
N GLY A 68 -3.80 20.99 -28.21
CA GLY A 68 -3.12 22.10 -28.88
C GLY A 68 -3.27 22.04 -30.40
N VAL A 69 -3.03 20.87 -30.99
CA VAL A 69 -3.21 20.65 -32.44
C VAL A 69 -4.65 20.89 -32.86
N LEU A 70 -5.60 20.38 -32.08
CA LEU A 70 -7.03 20.53 -32.36
C LEU A 70 -7.49 21.99 -32.27
N LEU A 71 -7.02 22.74 -31.26
CA LEU A 71 -7.28 24.18 -31.14
C LEU A 71 -6.71 24.96 -32.32
N VAL A 72 -5.48 24.62 -32.75
CA VAL A 72 -4.88 25.25 -33.94
C VAL A 72 -5.68 24.94 -35.20
N LEU A 73 -6.12 23.69 -35.39
CA LEU A 73 -6.97 23.31 -36.52
C LEU A 73 -8.30 24.07 -36.50
N LEU A 74 -8.96 24.13 -35.34
CA LEU A 74 -10.21 24.88 -35.18
C LEU A 74 -10.02 26.38 -35.45
N HIS A 75 -8.94 26.96 -34.95
CA HIS A 75 -8.63 28.36 -35.17
C HIS A 75 -8.44 28.68 -36.66
N GLN A 76 -7.82 27.77 -37.42
CA GLN A 76 -7.70 27.91 -38.87
C GLN A 76 -9.00 27.65 -39.65
N HIS A 77 -9.93 26.86 -39.10
CA HIS A 77 -11.20 26.49 -39.76
C HIS A 77 -12.40 27.37 -39.37
N GLY A 78 -12.25 28.26 -38.39
CA GLY A 78 -13.38 28.94 -37.76
C GLY A 78 -13.82 30.19 -38.49
N HIS A 79 -14.79 30.10 -39.43
CA HIS A 79 -15.69 31.20 -39.84
C HIS A 79 -17.09 30.68 -40.28
N GLY A 80 -17.73 29.81 -39.50
CA GLY A 80 -19.12 29.41 -39.77
C GLY A 80 -19.80 28.58 -38.69
N GLN A 81 -21.13 28.65 -38.61
CA GLN A 81 -22.02 27.96 -37.65
C GLN A 81 -21.75 26.45 -37.45
N LYS A 82 -21.11 25.77 -38.42
CA LYS A 82 -20.69 24.36 -38.28
C LYS A 82 -19.57 24.17 -37.24
N ALA A 83 -18.79 25.21 -36.94
CA ALA A 83 -17.75 25.18 -35.93
C ALA A 83 -18.32 25.04 -34.51
N GLU A 84 -19.52 25.57 -34.26
CA GLU A 84 -20.16 25.58 -32.94
C GLU A 84 -20.56 24.17 -32.47
N LEU A 85 -21.17 23.37 -33.36
CA LEU A 85 -21.47 21.95 -33.12
C LEU A 85 -20.20 21.10 -33.03
N ALA A 86 -19.16 21.43 -33.80
CA ALA A 86 -17.88 20.75 -33.72
C ALA A 86 -17.21 21.02 -32.36
N THR A 87 -17.29 22.24 -31.83
CA THR A 87 -16.77 22.55 -30.50
C THR A 87 -17.48 21.80 -29.39
N GLU A 88 -18.81 21.65 -29.44
CA GLU A 88 -19.54 20.84 -28.44
C GLU A 88 -19.10 19.37 -28.46
N LEU A 89 -18.98 18.77 -29.65
CA LEU A 89 -18.49 17.39 -29.78
C LEU A 89 -17.04 17.25 -29.34
N LEU A 90 -16.20 18.26 -29.56
CA LEU A 90 -14.82 18.26 -29.12
C LEU A 90 -14.68 18.42 -27.61
N VAL A 91 -15.49 19.27 -26.98
CA VAL A 91 -15.56 19.36 -25.52
C VAL A 91 -16.03 18.02 -24.95
N ARG A 92 -17.04 17.40 -25.56
CA ARG A 92 -17.55 16.10 -25.10
C ARG A 92 -16.52 14.98 -25.30
N LEU A 93 -15.81 14.96 -26.42
CA LEU A 93 -14.70 14.03 -26.69
C LEU A 93 -13.54 14.28 -25.72
N LEU A 94 -13.23 15.54 -25.42
CA LEU A 94 -12.21 15.92 -24.45
C LEU A 94 -12.58 15.40 -23.06
N VAL A 95 -13.81 15.62 -22.62
CA VAL A 95 -14.32 15.11 -21.34
C VAL A 95 -14.26 13.59 -21.30
N LEU A 96 -14.63 12.91 -22.37
CA LEU A 96 -14.55 11.46 -22.48
C LEU A 96 -13.10 10.97 -22.42
N LEU A 97 -12.19 11.63 -23.12
CA LEU A 97 -10.75 11.33 -23.13
C LEU A 97 -10.14 11.57 -21.75
N LEU A 98 -10.54 12.65 -21.07
CA LEU A 98 -10.14 12.97 -19.70
C LEU A 98 -10.64 11.89 -18.73
N ALA A 99 -11.90 11.48 -18.84
CA ALA A 99 -12.49 10.42 -18.01
C ALA A 99 -11.78 9.08 -18.22
N LEU A 100 -11.48 8.73 -19.48
CA LEU A 100 -10.71 7.54 -19.82
C LEU A 100 -9.26 7.63 -19.32
N LEU A 101 -8.69 8.83 -19.21
CA LEU A 101 -7.38 9.08 -18.61
C LEU A 101 -7.37 8.87 -17.10
N VAL A 102 -8.42 9.35 -16.43
CA VAL A 102 -8.55 9.36 -14.97
C VAL A 102 -8.87 7.96 -14.44
N ALA A 103 -9.69 7.17 -15.14
CA ALA A 103 -10.05 5.81 -14.73
C ALA A 103 -8.84 4.90 -14.36
N PRO A 104 -7.81 4.75 -15.21
CA PRO A 104 -6.62 3.95 -14.90
C PRO A 104 -5.69 4.58 -13.87
N VAL A 105 -5.83 5.87 -13.54
CA VAL A 105 -5.10 6.51 -12.43
C VAL A 105 -5.80 6.24 -11.10
N VAL A 106 -7.14 6.28 -11.09
CA VAL A 106 -7.97 6.07 -9.90
C VAL A 106 -8.06 4.59 -9.52
N ALA A 107 -8.08 3.68 -10.50
CA ALA A 107 -8.13 2.23 -10.26
C ALA A 107 -7.03 1.71 -9.31
N PRO A 108 -5.72 1.97 -9.52
CA PRO A 108 -4.68 1.51 -8.60
C PRO A 108 -4.77 2.18 -7.23
N VAL A 109 -5.22 3.43 -7.14
CA VAL A 109 -5.43 4.12 -5.86
C VAL A 109 -6.56 3.47 -5.05
N LEU A 110 -7.67 3.12 -5.72
CA LEU A 110 -8.78 2.39 -5.10
C LEU A 110 -8.34 1.01 -4.64
N VAL A 111 -7.56 0.29 -5.44
CA VAL A 111 -6.99 -1.02 -5.07
C VAL A 111 -6.06 -0.86 -3.86
N LEU A 112 -5.19 0.15 -3.84
CA LEU A 112 -4.31 0.42 -2.70
C LEU A 112 -5.12 0.70 -1.42
N LEU A 113 -6.16 1.52 -1.53
CA LEU A 113 -7.06 1.85 -0.42
C LEU A 113 -7.80 0.61 0.08
N LEU A 114 -8.28 -0.23 -0.82
CA LEU A 114 -8.90 -1.53 -0.51
C LEU A 114 -7.92 -2.47 0.21
N VAL A 115 -6.68 -2.54 -0.26
CA VAL A 115 -5.62 -3.34 0.38
C VAL A 115 -5.33 -2.79 1.77
N LEU A 116 -5.18 -1.47 1.94
CA LEU A 116 -4.96 -0.82 3.23
C LEU A 116 -6.12 -1.09 4.20
N LEU A 117 -7.37 -0.94 3.74
CA LEU A 117 -8.57 -1.26 4.53
C LEU A 117 -8.67 -2.75 4.88
N HIS A 118 -8.31 -3.63 3.94
CA HIS A 118 -8.29 -5.07 4.16
C HIS A 118 -7.26 -5.47 5.22
N GLN A 119 -6.08 -4.85 5.20
CA GLN A 119 -5.04 -5.06 6.21
C GLN A 119 -5.48 -4.52 7.58
N HIS A 120 -6.18 -3.37 7.62
CA HIS A 120 -6.69 -2.80 8.87
C HIS A 120 -7.86 -3.62 9.47
N GLY A 121 -8.72 -4.19 8.62
CA GLY A 121 -9.88 -4.98 9.04
C GLY A 121 -9.54 -6.38 9.58
N ARG A 122 -8.33 -6.90 9.36
CA ARG A 122 -7.88 -8.20 9.88
C ARG A 122 -7.41 -8.14 11.34
N GLY A 123 -7.08 -6.95 11.86
CA GLY A 123 -6.59 -6.75 13.23
C GLY A 123 -7.68 -6.60 14.30
N GLN A 124 -8.93 -6.31 13.92
CA GLN A 124 -10.04 -6.04 14.87
C GLN A 124 -11.18 -7.07 14.82
N LYS A 125 -11.20 -7.99 13.86
CA LYS A 125 -12.33 -8.91 13.64
C LYS A 125 -12.23 -10.27 14.35
N ALA A 126 -11.19 -10.53 15.13
CA ALA A 126 -11.07 -11.80 15.88
C ALA A 126 -11.59 -11.72 17.32
N GLU A 127 -11.77 -10.53 17.91
CA GLU A 127 -12.02 -10.38 19.35
C GLU A 127 -13.47 -9.97 19.68
N LEU A 128 -14.18 -9.28 18.78
CA LEU A 128 -15.56 -8.86 18.99
C LEU A 128 -16.60 -9.98 18.72
N ALA A 129 -16.26 -11.00 17.95
CA ALA A 129 -17.18 -12.09 17.63
C ALA A 129 -17.32 -13.12 18.78
N THR A 130 -16.33 -13.19 19.68
CA THR A 130 -16.35 -14.09 20.85
C THR A 130 -17.00 -13.45 22.07
N GLU A 131 -16.84 -12.14 22.28
CA GLU A 131 -17.50 -11.43 23.40
C GLU A 131 -19.02 -11.27 23.18
N LEU A 132 -19.47 -11.12 21.93
CA LEU A 132 -20.90 -10.95 21.62
C LEU A 132 -21.69 -12.26 21.62
N LEU A 133 -21.04 -13.42 21.64
CA LEU A 133 -21.68 -14.74 21.69
C LEU A 133 -22.01 -15.20 23.12
N VAL A 134 -21.44 -14.56 24.14
CA VAL A 134 -21.77 -14.81 25.56
C VAL A 134 -22.89 -13.88 26.05
N ALA A 135 -23.12 -12.76 25.37
CA ALA A 135 -24.14 -11.78 25.73
C ALA A 135 -25.62 -12.16 25.44
N PRO A 136 -26.01 -13.05 24.50
CA PRO A 136 -27.42 -13.30 24.25
C PRO A 136 -28.08 -14.14 25.37
N GLU A 137 -27.35 -15.03 26.05
CA GLU A 137 -27.92 -15.80 27.16
C GLU A 137 -28.20 -14.93 28.39
N VAL A 138 -27.33 -13.98 28.71
CA VAL A 138 -27.50 -13.11 29.89
C VAL A 138 -28.66 -12.13 29.69
N VAL A 139 -28.84 -11.60 28.47
CA VAL A 139 -29.97 -10.71 28.15
C VAL A 139 -31.30 -11.47 28.15
N VAL A 140 -31.33 -12.71 27.64
CA VAL A 140 -32.53 -13.54 27.68
C VAL A 140 -32.89 -13.92 29.12
N LEU A 141 -31.91 -14.26 29.96
CA LEU A 141 -32.16 -14.55 31.38
C LEU A 141 -32.71 -13.32 32.13
N LEU A 142 -32.17 -12.12 31.88
CA LEU A 142 -32.61 -10.87 32.50
C LEU A 142 -34.05 -10.51 32.09
N VAL A 143 -34.41 -10.73 30.82
CA VAL A 143 -35.77 -10.51 30.32
C VAL A 143 -36.75 -11.53 30.91
N LEU A 144 -36.34 -12.80 31.05
CA LEU A 144 -37.19 -13.85 31.66
C LEU A 144 -37.40 -13.63 33.16
N LEU A 145 -36.37 -13.18 33.87
CA LEU A 145 -36.42 -12.94 35.32
C LEU A 145 -37.19 -11.65 35.66
N HIS A 146 -37.26 -10.69 34.73
CA HIS A 146 -38.10 -9.50 34.89
C HIS A 146 -39.59 -9.74 34.62
N GLN A 147 -39.96 -10.91 34.09
CA GLN A 147 -41.34 -11.29 33.75
C GLN A 147 -41.95 -12.33 34.72
N GLN A 148 -41.29 -12.62 35.84
CA GLN A 148 -41.85 -13.35 36.98
C GLN A 148 -42.10 -12.40 38.16
#